data_AF-A0A969E2D0-F1
#
_entry.id   AF-A0A969E2D0-F1
#
_cell.length_a   1.000
_cell.length_b   1.000
_cell.length_c   1.000
_cell.angle_alpha   90.00
_cell.angle_beta   90.00
_cell.angle_gamma   90.00
#
_symmetry.space_group_name_H-M   'P 1'
#
loop_
_entity.id
_entity.type
_entity.pdbx_description
1 polymer ?
#
loop_
_entity_poly.entity_id
_entity_poly.type
_entity_poly.pdbx_seq_one_letter_code
_entity_poly.pdbx_strand_id
1 'polypeptide(L)'
;MENFIQIVTPSQKHTVLMPLTTVEGKLPTQFFRIHRSYIVNSDNIQSIERDIVNLGGDNSAPMSELYKDALIGQIVEGKVLKK
;
A
#
# COMPACT_ATOMS: atom_id res chain seq x y z
N MET A 1 -20.99 10.00 7.31
CA MET A 1 -19.51 9.83 7.27
C MET A 1 -19.13 9.74 5.81
N GLU A 2 -18.49 10.78 5.28
CA GLU A 2 -18.11 10.85 3.88
C GLU A 2 -16.86 10.00 3.64
N ASN A 3 -16.92 9.05 2.70
CA ASN A 3 -15.83 8.14 2.38
C ASN A 3 -14.89 8.79 1.36
N PHE A 4 -14.06 9.72 1.82
CA PHE A 4 -12.97 10.24 1.01
C PHE A 4 -11.73 9.36 1.16
N ILE A 5 -11.03 9.16 0.06
CA ILE A 5 -9.69 8.59 0.06
C ILE A 5 -8.72 9.61 -0.53
N GLN A 6 -7.47 9.53 -0.10
CA GLN A 6 -6.39 10.35 -0.64
C GLN A 6 -5.43 9.46 -1.43
N ILE A 7 -5.31 9.74 -2.72
CA ILE A 7 -4.34 9.09 -3.60
C ILE A 7 -3.07 9.95 -3.57
N VAL A 8 -1.98 9.38 -3.08
CA VAL A 8 -0.68 10.04 -3.01
C VAL A 8 0.17 9.54 -4.16
N THR A 9 0.59 10.47 -5.02
CA THR A 9 1.53 10.22 -6.12
C THR A 9 2.83 10.99 -5.86
N PRO A 10 3.93 10.69 -6.58
CA PRO A 10 5.18 11.43 -6.41
C PRO A 10 5.05 12.95 -6.66
N SER A 11 4.14 13.36 -7.54
CA SER A 11 3.95 14.77 -7.91
C SER A 11 2.88 15.48 -7.09
N GLN A 12 1.80 14.80 -6.73
CA GLN A 12 0.63 15.44 -6.13
C GLN A 12 -0.26 14.48 -5.33
N LYS A 13 -1.17 15.06 -4.54
CA LYS A 13 -2.19 14.35 -3.77
C LYS A 13 -3.57 14.64 -4.35
N HIS A 14 -4.37 13.60 -4.56
CA HIS A 14 -5.75 13.70 -5.03
C HIS A 14 -6.72 13.22 -3.96
N THR A 15 -7.73 14.02 -3.64
CA THR A 15 -8.83 13.59 -2.78
C THR A 15 -10.02 13.20 -3.64
N VAL A 16 -10.52 11.98 -3.47
CA VAL A 16 -11.65 11.46 -4.24
C VAL A 16 -12.72 10.89 -3.29
N LEU A 17 -13.99 11.13 -3.62
CA LEU A 17 -15.13 10.64 -2.87
C LEU A 17 -15.51 9.24 -3.36
N MET A 18 -14.79 8.23 -2.89
CA MET A 18 -15.11 6.83 -3.17
C MET A 18 -14.56 5.89 -2.11
N PRO A 19 -15.20 4.72 -1.89
CA PRO A 19 -14.69 3.73 -0.96
C PRO A 19 -13.33 3.17 -1.38
N LEU A 20 -12.48 2.90 -0.39
CA LEU A 20 -11.16 2.28 -0.62
C LEU A 20 -11.27 0.92 -1.32
N THR A 21 -12.30 0.13 -1.01
CA THR A 21 -12.59 -1.17 -1.64
C THR A 21 -12.90 -1.05 -3.13
N THR A 22 -13.51 0.07 -3.57
CA THR A 22 -13.77 0.32 -4.98
C THR A 22 -12.48 0.64 -5.73
N VAL A 23 -11.53 1.31 -5.09
CA VAL A 23 -10.20 1.56 -5.66
C VAL A 23 -9.38 0.29 -5.69
N GLU A 24 -9.40 -0.50 -4.62
CA GLU A 24 -8.70 -1.78 -4.52
C GLU A 24 -9.00 -2.69 -5.72
N GLY A 25 -10.27 -2.85 -6.11
CA GLY A 25 -10.65 -3.67 -7.26
C GLY A 25 -10.28 -3.11 -8.64
N LYS A 26 -9.79 -1.87 -8.72
CA LYS A 26 -9.34 -1.22 -9.96
C LYS A 26 -7.82 -1.09 -10.04
N LEU A 27 -7.11 -1.33 -8.94
CA LEU A 27 -5.67 -1.20 -8.89
C LEU A 27 -5.01 -2.46 -9.46
N PRO A 28 -3.87 -2.30 -10.17
CA PRO A 28 -3.11 -3.44 -10.67
C PRO A 28 -2.40 -4.20 -9.53
N THR A 29 -1.86 -5.38 -9.86
CA THR A 29 -1.43 -6.41 -8.87
C THR A 29 -0.29 -5.99 -7.94
N GLN A 30 0.47 -4.94 -8.26
CA GLN A 30 1.50 -4.40 -7.38
C GLN A 30 0.92 -3.59 -6.21
N PHE A 31 -0.37 -3.31 -6.19
CA PHE A 31 -1.00 -2.62 -5.08
C PHE A 31 -1.53 -3.60 -4.04
N PHE A 32 -1.09 -3.43 -2.80
CA PHE A 32 -1.45 -4.29 -1.69
C PHE A 32 -2.13 -3.49 -0.59
N ARG A 33 -3.22 -4.04 -0.08
CA ARG A 33 -3.86 -3.54 1.13
C ARG A 33 -3.04 -3.96 2.34
N ILE A 34 -2.60 -2.98 3.12
CA ILE A 34 -1.78 -3.19 4.32
C ILE A 34 -2.54 -2.85 5.60
N HIS A 35 -3.66 -2.14 5.47
CA HIS A 35 -4.52 -1.78 6.58
C HIS A 35 -5.96 -1.60 6.09
N ARG A 36 -6.92 -1.49 7.01
CA ARG A 36 -8.32 -1.18 6.63
C ARG A 36 -8.45 0.14 5.86
N SER A 37 -7.50 1.06 6.02
CA SER A 37 -7.51 2.40 5.41
C SER A 37 -6.35 2.68 4.44
N TYR A 38 -5.43 1.73 4.21
CA TYR A 38 -4.23 1.96 3.40
C TYR A 38 -4.02 0.86 2.37
N ILE A 39 -3.74 1.30 1.14
CA ILE A 39 -3.24 0.50 0.03
C ILE A 39 -1.94 1.14 -0.43
N VAL A 40 -0.91 0.34 -0.65
CA VAL A 40 0.42 0.80 -1.06
C VAL A 40 0.89 0.05 -2.29
N ASN A 41 1.75 0.68 -3.08
CA ASN A 41 2.42 0.02 -4.19
C ASN A 41 3.67 -0.70 -3.68
N SER A 42 3.75 -2.03 -3.84
CA SER A 42 4.86 -2.87 -3.40
C SER A 42 6.18 -2.52 -4.07
N ASP A 43 6.15 -2.06 -5.32
CA ASP A 43 7.37 -1.69 -6.06
C ASP A 43 8.04 -0.45 -5.48
N ASN A 44 7.28 0.38 -4.74
CA ASN A 44 7.78 1.60 -4.10
C ASN A 44 8.14 1.40 -2.62
N ILE A 45 8.01 0.19 -2.08
CA ILE A 45 8.38 -0.08 -0.68
C ILE A 45 9.90 -0.07 -0.55
N GLN A 46 10.42 0.86 0.25
CA GLN A 46 11.85 0.97 0.55
C GLN A 46 12.25 0.08 1.74
N SER A 47 11.46 0.12 2.81
CA SER A 47 11.67 -0.71 4.00
C SER A 47 10.35 -0.99 4.72
N ILE A 48 10.34 -2.03 5.54
CA ILE A 48 9.25 -2.35 6.46
C ILE A 48 9.87 -2.46 7.85
N GLU A 49 9.42 -1.62 8.77
CA GLU A 49 9.93 -1.56 10.15
C GLU A 49 8.81 -1.90 11.11
N ARG A 50 8.88 -3.10 11.69
CA ARG A 50 7.80 -3.70 12.51
C ARG A 50 6.47 -3.75 11.76
N ASP A 51 5.69 -2.70 11.88
CA ASP A 51 4.34 -2.55 11.35
C ASP A 51 4.19 -1.24 10.55
N ILE A 52 5.29 -0.60 10.20
CA ILE A 52 5.33 0.61 9.39
C ILE A 52 5.96 0.29 8.05
N VAL A 53 5.24 0.57 6.97
CA VAL A 53 5.74 0.46 5.59
C VAL A 53 6.25 1.83 5.16
N ASN A 54 7.53 1.91 4.81
CA ASN A 54 8.17 3.12 4.32
C ASN A 54 8.22 3.12 2.79
N LEU A 55 7.67 4.17 2.18
CA LEU A 55 7.64 4.39 0.73
C LEU A 55 8.69 5.42 0.26
N GLY A 56 9.50 5.93 1.20
CA GLY A 56 10.53 6.94 0.96
C GLY A 56 10.10 8.37 1.27
N GLY A 57 11.09 9.20 1.61
CA GLY A 57 10.86 10.55 2.12
C GLY A 57 10.01 10.52 3.39
N ASP A 58 9.00 11.37 3.46
CA ASP A 58 8.06 11.46 4.59
C ASP A 58 6.81 10.55 4.41
N ASN A 59 6.81 9.65 3.43
CA ASN A 59 5.67 8.78 3.16
C ASN A 59 5.83 7.43 3.87
N SER A 60 5.11 7.26 4.97
CA SER A 60 4.98 5.99 5.67
C SER A 60 3.52 5.67 5.98
N ALA A 61 3.19 4.38 6.07
CA ALA A 61 1.85 3.92 6.36
C ALA A 61 1.86 2.77 7.37
N PRO A 62 0.99 2.79 8.38
CA PRO A 62 0.86 1.69 9.32
C PRO A 62 0.17 0.49 8.65
N MET A 63 0.66 -0.70 8.97
CA MET A 63 0.14 -1.98 8.55
C MET A 63 -0.47 -2.71 9.74
N SER A 64 -1.59 -3.40 9.56
CA SER A 64 -2.10 -4.30 10.61
C SER A 64 -1.51 -5.69 10.46
N GLU A 65 -1.35 -6.39 11.59
CA GLU A 65 -0.84 -7.77 11.66
C GLU A 65 -1.49 -8.71 10.65
N LEU A 66 -2.81 -8.58 10.44
CA LEU A 66 -3.56 -9.38 9.47
C LEU A 66 -2.99 -9.37 8.04
N TYR A 67 -2.44 -8.23 7.60
CA TYR A 67 -1.89 -8.08 6.24
C TYR A 67 -0.37 -8.28 6.19
N LYS A 68 0.29 -8.41 7.33
CA LYS A 68 1.75 -8.44 7.45
C LYS A 68 2.35 -9.66 6.74
N ASP A 69 1.88 -10.85 7.09
CA ASP A 69 2.43 -12.09 6.54
C ASP A 69 2.17 -12.20 5.03
N ALA A 70 1.00 -11.76 4.57
CA ALA A 70 0.65 -11.73 3.16
C ALA A 70 1.55 -10.76 2.36
N LEU A 71 1.78 -9.55 2.87
CA LEU A 71 2.65 -8.57 2.22
C LEU A 71 4.10 -9.06 2.18
N ILE A 72 4.63 -9.57 3.29
CA ILE A 72 6.01 -10.05 3.38
C ILE A 72 6.21 -11.23 2.42
N GLY A 73 5.29 -12.20 2.38
CA GLY A 73 5.35 -13.32 1.45
C GLY A 73 5.42 -12.86 0.00
N GLN A 74 4.54 -11.93 -0.40
CA GLN A 74 4.51 -11.39 -1.76
C GLN A 74 5.78 -10.62 -2.15
N ILE A 75 6.35 -9.83 -1.23
CA ILE A 75 7.60 -9.10 -1.48
C ILE A 75 8.78 -10.07 -1.62
N VAL A 76 8.84 -11.11 -0.79
CA VAL A 76 9.91 -12.11 -0.85
C VAL A 76 9.79 -12.93 -2.14
N GLU A 77 8.61 -13.46 -2.46
CA GLU A 77 8.37 -14.22 -3.69
C GLU A 77 8.62 -13.37 -4.94
N GLY A 78 8.11 -12.14 -4.98
CA GLY A 78 8.27 -11.22 -6.11
C GLY A 78 9.72 -10.79 -6.35
N LYS A 79 10.57 -10.75 -5.32
CA LYS A 79 12.02 -10.50 -5.47
C LYS A 79 12.80 -11.74 -5.86
N VAL A 80 12.38 -12.94 -5.43
CA VAL A 80 13.04 -14.21 -5.77
C VAL A 80 12.79 -14.61 -7.23
N LEU A 81 11.64 -14.24 -7.79
CA LEU A 81 11.27 -14.57 -9.18
C LEU A 81 11.82 -13.60 -10.25
N LYS A 82 12.45 -12.47 -9.86
CA LYS A 82 13.08 -11.52 -10.80
C LYS A 82 14.54 -11.88 -11.15
N LYS A 83 14.89 -13.18 -11.22
CA LYS A 83 16.23 -13.65 -11.58
C LYS A 83 16.28 -14.22 -12.99
#